data_AF-A0A8T7EUB2-F1
#
_entry.id   AF-A0A8T7EUB2-F1
#
_cell.length_a   1.000
_cell.length_b   1.000
_cell.length_c   1.000
_cell.angle_alpha   90.00
_cell.angle_beta   90.00
_cell.angle_gamma   90.00
#
_symmetry.space_group_name_H-M   'P 1'
#
loop_
_entity.id
_entity.type
_entity.pdbx_description
1 polymer ?
#
loop_
_entity_poly.entity_id
_entity_poly.type
_entity_poly.pdbx_seq_one_letter_code
_entity_poly.pdbx_strand_id
1 'polypeptide(L)'
;MFEAMNGATPQFVSRLVPYFDGGLFNESAPGADDGLEVLDLTEIPGAIDLLEKVAERDWRKVDPTIFGNLFEGALDESKRAQLGAHYTSEKDIRLVIDPVLMAPLLREWETTRIEAEPLLQTFLTSDSPRSVTQAETRLKQLRDAFYDRLSSVTVLDPACGSGNFLYVSLKAMKDLERRARAVPAGRAGVLPRWGDAAPVLWHRKRPVRGEVGARRAVDRLFAVAL
;
A
#
# COMPACT_ATOMS: atom_id res chain seq x y z
N MET A 1 12.59 26.34 -9.42
CA MET A 1 11.69 25.44 -8.66
C MET A 1 12.26 24.04 -8.61
N PHE A 2 12.57 23.41 -9.75
CA PHE A 2 13.16 22.07 -9.80
C PHE A 2 14.53 21.96 -9.12
N GLU A 3 15.39 22.99 -9.24
CA GLU A 3 16.62 23.07 -8.43
C GLU A 3 16.35 23.01 -6.91
N ALA A 4 15.25 23.61 -6.44
CA ALA A 4 14.89 23.56 -5.03
C ALA A 4 14.35 22.17 -4.63
N MET A 5 13.61 21.52 -5.53
CA MET A 5 13.14 20.13 -5.33
C MET A 5 14.28 19.12 -5.34
N ASN A 6 15.36 19.41 -6.09
CA ASN A 6 16.60 18.64 -6.14
C ASN A 6 17.57 19.01 -4.99
N GLY A 7 17.16 19.89 -4.08
CA GLY A 7 17.96 20.25 -2.89
C GLY A 7 19.13 21.20 -3.15
N ALA A 8 19.30 21.70 -4.38
CA ALA A 8 20.31 22.72 -4.67
C ALA A 8 20.00 24.05 -3.98
N THR A 9 18.71 24.32 -3.70
CA THR A 9 18.27 25.46 -2.89
C THR A 9 17.11 25.05 -1.96
N PRO A 10 16.96 25.65 -0.78
CA PRO A 10 15.88 25.28 0.16
C PRO A 10 14.52 25.95 -0.17
N GLN A 11 14.49 26.85 -1.15
CA GLN A 11 13.33 27.70 -1.42
C GLN A 11 13.17 28.05 -2.90
N PHE A 12 11.93 28.19 -3.35
CA PHE A 12 11.59 28.78 -4.64
C PHE A 12 10.71 30.01 -4.42
N VAL A 13 11.18 31.15 -4.91
CA VAL A 13 10.62 32.47 -4.58
C VAL A 13 10.65 32.65 -3.05
N SER A 14 9.50 32.77 -2.39
CA SER A 14 9.37 32.91 -0.93
C SER A 14 8.81 31.66 -0.25
N ARG A 15 8.70 30.54 -0.99
CA ARG A 15 8.15 29.29 -0.47
C ARG A 15 9.29 28.30 -0.22
N LEU A 16 9.29 27.72 0.98
CA LEU A 16 10.09 26.54 1.27
C LEU A 16 9.60 25.39 0.40
N VAL A 17 10.53 24.75 -0.29
CA VAL A 17 10.23 23.58 -1.13
C VAL A 17 10.92 22.40 -0.47
N PRO A 18 10.18 21.34 -0.06
CA PRO A 18 10.80 20.14 0.46
C PRO A 18 11.68 19.50 -0.61
N TYR A 19 12.78 18.89 -0.18
CA TYR A 19 13.55 17.99 -1.02
C TYR A 19 12.70 16.75 -1.35
N PHE A 20 12.61 16.40 -2.64
CA PHE A 20 11.75 15.33 -3.16
C PHE A 20 12.50 14.30 -4.02
N ASP A 21 13.83 14.41 -4.12
CA ASP A 21 14.61 13.76 -5.18
C ASP A 21 14.76 12.22 -5.04
N GLY A 22 14.97 11.63 -6.22
CA GLY A 22 15.12 10.22 -6.59
C GLY A 22 15.52 10.08 -8.08
N GLY A 23 16.17 11.10 -8.67
CA GLY A 23 16.56 11.21 -10.08
C GLY A 23 15.54 11.90 -11.00
N LEU A 24 14.34 12.24 -10.50
CA LEU A 24 13.22 12.75 -11.32
C LEU A 24 13.41 14.19 -11.84
N PHE A 25 14.19 15.01 -11.14
CA PHE A 25 14.41 16.43 -11.47
C PHE A 25 15.85 16.71 -11.93
N ASN A 26 16.53 15.68 -12.45
CA ASN A 26 17.85 15.85 -13.05
C ASN A 26 17.75 16.67 -14.35
N GLU A 27 18.81 17.41 -14.67
CA GLU A 27 18.86 18.17 -15.91
C GLU A 27 19.06 17.23 -17.10
N SER A 28 18.24 17.42 -18.14
CA SER A 28 18.46 16.83 -19.46
C SER A 28 19.53 17.61 -20.20
N ALA A 29 20.47 16.92 -20.86
CA ALA A 29 21.30 17.57 -21.87
C ALA A 29 20.49 17.77 -23.16
N PRO A 30 20.63 18.90 -23.88
CA PRO A 30 19.96 19.09 -25.16
C PRO A 30 20.24 17.91 -26.12
N GLY A 31 19.19 17.23 -26.57
CA GLY A 31 19.28 16.06 -27.45
C GLY A 31 19.61 14.73 -26.76
N ALA A 32 19.49 14.64 -25.43
CA ALA A 32 19.74 13.41 -24.68
C ALA A 32 18.71 12.29 -24.90
N ASP A 33 17.53 12.62 -25.44
CA ASP A 33 16.39 11.69 -25.62
C ASP A 33 16.05 10.91 -24.34
N ASP A 34 16.25 11.57 -23.19
CA ASP A 34 16.06 11.00 -21.84
C ASP A 34 14.65 11.28 -21.28
N GLY A 35 13.78 11.91 -22.08
CA GLY A 35 12.41 12.28 -21.69
C GLY A 35 12.33 13.45 -20.70
N LEU A 36 13.44 14.15 -20.45
CA LEU A 36 13.52 15.30 -19.54
C LEU A 36 13.59 16.64 -20.30
N GLU A 37 13.27 16.63 -21.60
CA GLU A 37 13.20 17.83 -22.43
C GLU A 37 12.12 18.78 -21.92
N VAL A 38 12.50 20.03 -21.65
CA VAL A 38 11.59 21.06 -21.15
C VAL A 38 10.82 21.63 -22.32
N LEU A 39 9.50 21.40 -22.33
CA LEU A 39 8.61 21.97 -23.34
C LEU A 39 8.53 23.50 -23.19
N ASP A 40 8.74 24.22 -24.28
CA ASP A 40 8.48 25.66 -24.32
C ASP A 40 6.97 25.91 -24.42
N LEU A 41 6.37 26.25 -23.28
CA LEU A 41 4.94 26.53 -23.17
C LEU A 41 4.51 27.78 -23.94
N THR A 42 5.45 28.65 -24.35
CA THR A 42 5.13 29.82 -25.18
C THR A 42 4.77 29.43 -26.62
N GLU A 43 5.25 28.27 -27.07
CA GLU A 43 4.97 27.74 -28.41
C GLU A 43 3.68 26.91 -28.48
N ILE A 44 3.01 26.67 -27.34
CA ILE A 44 1.80 25.84 -27.24
C ILE A 44 0.60 26.71 -26.83
N PRO A 45 -0.25 27.15 -27.79
CA PRO A 45 -1.41 27.98 -27.49
C PRO A 45 -2.34 27.34 -26.46
N GLY A 46 -2.68 28.07 -25.40
CA GLY A 46 -3.59 27.61 -24.34
C GLY A 46 -2.97 26.62 -23.34
N ALA A 47 -1.66 26.34 -23.41
CA ALA A 47 -0.99 25.43 -22.47
C ALA A 47 -1.07 25.92 -21.02
N ILE A 48 -0.92 27.23 -20.80
CA ILE A 48 -1.01 27.83 -19.46
C ILE A 48 -2.42 27.67 -18.88
N ASP A 49 -3.46 27.95 -19.67
CA ASP A 49 -4.86 27.78 -19.25
C ASP A 49 -5.19 26.32 -18.93
N LEU A 50 -4.58 25.37 -19.67
CA LEU A 50 -4.73 23.94 -19.40
C LEU A 50 -4.04 23.55 -18.09
N LEU A 51 -2.81 24.02 -17.87
CA LEU A 51 -2.06 23.74 -16.64
C LEU A 51 -2.77 24.29 -15.41
N GLU A 52 -3.36 25.48 -15.50
CA GLU A 52 -4.18 26.04 -14.42
C GLU A 52 -5.36 25.12 -14.08
N LYS A 53 -6.15 24.72 -15.08
CA LYS A 53 -7.29 23.80 -14.89
C LYS A 53 -6.90 22.44 -14.31
N VAL A 54 -5.72 21.95 -14.66
CA VAL A 54 -5.15 20.67 -14.17
C VAL A 54 -4.67 20.82 -12.72
N ALA A 55 -4.01 21.94 -12.40
CA ALA A 55 -3.52 22.25 -11.06
C ALA A 55 -4.64 22.43 -10.03
N GLU A 56 -5.83 22.90 -10.46
CA GLU A 56 -7.01 23.03 -9.61
C GLU A 56 -7.70 21.69 -9.26
N ARG A 57 -7.33 20.59 -9.93
CA ARG A 57 -7.93 19.27 -9.65
C ARG A 57 -7.40 18.67 -8.35
N ASP A 58 -8.23 17.85 -7.72
CA ASP A 58 -7.85 17.10 -6.53
C ASP A 58 -7.11 15.81 -6.91
N TRP A 59 -5.78 15.87 -6.89
CA TRP A 59 -4.90 14.74 -7.21
C TRP A 59 -4.77 13.71 -6.09
N ARG A 60 -5.35 13.94 -4.90
CA ARG A 60 -5.21 13.02 -3.74
C ARG A 60 -5.81 11.64 -3.99
N LYS A 61 -6.73 11.52 -4.96
CA LYS A 61 -7.43 10.29 -5.31
C LYS A 61 -7.11 9.81 -6.72
N VAL A 62 -6.04 10.32 -7.33
CA VAL A 62 -5.63 9.85 -8.64
C VAL A 62 -5.38 8.35 -8.57
N ASP A 63 -6.05 7.60 -9.44
CA ASP A 63 -5.77 6.19 -9.63
C ASP A 63 -4.62 6.10 -10.63
N PRO A 64 -3.42 5.62 -10.25
CA PRO A 64 -2.27 5.54 -11.14
C PRO A 64 -2.49 4.69 -12.39
N THR A 65 -3.54 3.87 -12.44
CA THR A 65 -3.99 3.23 -13.68
C THR A 65 -4.34 4.24 -14.78
N ILE A 66 -4.68 5.48 -14.43
CA ILE A 66 -4.92 6.58 -15.39
C ILE A 66 -3.71 6.87 -16.26
N PHE A 67 -2.49 6.63 -15.75
CA PHE A 67 -1.26 6.83 -16.51
C PHE A 67 -1.15 5.84 -17.66
N GLY A 68 -1.74 4.64 -17.54
CA GLY A 68 -1.85 3.71 -18.67
C GLY A 68 -2.65 4.32 -19.82
N ASN A 69 -3.84 4.86 -19.52
CA ASN A 69 -4.69 5.51 -20.52
C ASN A 69 -4.05 6.78 -21.09
N LEU A 70 -3.32 7.55 -20.26
CA LEU A 70 -2.58 8.73 -20.70
C LEU A 70 -1.45 8.36 -21.65
N PHE A 71 -0.69 7.30 -21.33
CA PHE A 71 0.44 6.83 -22.13
C PHE A 71 -0.04 6.29 -23.48
N GLU A 72 -1.15 5.55 -23.48
CA GLU A 72 -1.79 5.15 -24.73
C GLU A 72 -2.24 6.38 -25.52
N GLY A 73 -2.96 7.31 -24.90
CA GLY A 73 -3.51 8.51 -25.56
C GLY A 73 -2.45 9.43 -26.16
N ALA A 74 -1.24 9.46 -25.61
CA ALA A 74 -0.11 10.24 -26.11
C ALA A 74 0.64 9.59 -27.28
N LEU A 75 0.40 8.29 -27.57
CA LEU A 75 1.06 7.58 -28.67
C LEU A 75 0.22 7.62 -29.95
N ASP A 76 0.88 7.95 -31.07
CA ASP A 76 0.31 7.86 -32.42
C ASP A 76 -0.24 6.44 -32.69
N GLU A 77 -1.39 6.38 -33.37
CA GLU A 77 -2.12 5.15 -33.68
C GLU A 77 -1.26 4.09 -34.41
N SER A 78 -0.33 4.53 -35.27
CA SER A 78 0.60 3.64 -35.98
C SER A 78 1.72 3.09 -35.10
N LYS A 79 2.14 3.80 -34.04
CA LYS A 79 3.17 3.36 -33.08
C LYS A 79 2.59 2.44 -32.00
N ARG A 80 1.31 2.62 -31.65
CA ARG A 80 0.58 1.77 -30.68
C ARG A 80 0.64 0.28 -31.03
N ALA A 81 0.35 -0.05 -32.30
CA ALA A 81 0.30 -1.44 -32.76
C ALA A 81 1.69 -2.09 -32.85
N GLN A 82 2.75 -1.34 -33.16
CA GLN A 82 4.11 -1.86 -33.25
C GLN A 82 4.76 -2.09 -31.87
N LEU A 83 4.40 -1.30 -30.86
CA LEU A 83 4.98 -1.41 -29.52
C LEU A 83 4.24 -2.40 -28.63
N GLY A 84 3.11 -2.97 -29.07
CA GLY A 84 2.27 -3.83 -28.23
C GLY A 84 1.76 -3.10 -26.98
N ALA A 85 1.67 -1.76 -27.03
CA ALA A 85 1.34 -0.88 -25.92
C ALA A 85 -0.16 -0.92 -25.61
N HIS A 86 -0.65 -2.11 -25.29
CA HIS A 86 -1.99 -2.32 -24.77
C HIS A 86 -1.95 -2.35 -23.25
N TYR A 87 -2.72 -1.46 -22.65
CA TYR A 87 -2.98 -1.39 -21.24
C TYR A 87 -3.53 -2.72 -20.73
N THR A 88 -2.84 -3.30 -19.75
CA THR A 88 -3.36 -4.44 -18.99
C THR A 88 -4.18 -3.90 -17.82
N SER A 89 -5.46 -4.28 -17.76
CA SER A 89 -6.36 -3.81 -16.70
C SER A 89 -5.95 -4.34 -15.33
N GLU A 90 -6.29 -3.61 -14.26
CA GLU A 90 -6.05 -4.08 -12.89
C GLU A 90 -6.67 -5.47 -12.65
N LYS A 91 -7.85 -5.71 -13.22
CA LYS A 91 -8.54 -7.01 -13.12
C LYS A 91 -7.71 -8.14 -13.73
N ASP A 92 -7.09 -7.91 -14.87
CA ASP A 92 -6.27 -8.91 -15.55
C ASP A 92 -4.93 -9.11 -14.82
N ILE A 93 -4.33 -8.03 -14.31
CA ILE A 93 -3.13 -8.11 -13.46
C ILE A 93 -3.40 -8.96 -12.22
N ARG A 94 -4.56 -8.78 -11.57
CA ARG A 94 -4.99 -9.55 -10.40
C ARG A 94 -5.07 -11.05 -10.64
N LEU A 95 -5.41 -11.49 -11.86
CA LEU A 95 -5.39 -12.92 -12.22
C LEU A 95 -4.00 -13.55 -12.05
N VAL A 96 -2.93 -12.76 -12.17
CA VAL A 96 -1.55 -13.20 -11.99
C VAL A 96 -1.07 -12.94 -10.56
N ILE A 97 -1.24 -11.71 -10.06
CA ILE A 97 -0.68 -11.34 -8.76
C ILE A 97 -1.35 -12.05 -7.59
N ASP A 98 -2.66 -12.31 -7.66
CA ASP A 98 -3.37 -12.93 -6.54
C ASP A 98 -2.86 -14.36 -6.25
N PRO A 99 -2.77 -15.27 -7.24
CA PRO A 99 -2.24 -16.62 -6.98
C PRO A 99 -0.72 -16.67 -6.79
N VAL A 100 0.06 -15.85 -7.52
CA VAL A 100 1.53 -15.95 -7.55
C VAL A 100 2.21 -15.17 -6.43
N LEU A 101 1.72 -13.97 -6.13
CA LEU A 101 2.32 -13.06 -5.16
C LEU A 101 1.55 -13.05 -3.84
N MET A 102 0.24 -12.77 -3.89
CA MET A 102 -0.52 -12.49 -2.68
C MET A 102 -0.91 -13.77 -1.92
N ALA A 103 -1.30 -14.84 -2.60
CA ALA A 103 -1.71 -16.08 -1.93
C ALA A 103 -0.59 -16.70 -1.07
N PRO A 104 0.69 -16.78 -1.50
CA PRO A 104 1.80 -17.18 -0.63
C PRO A 104 1.97 -16.26 0.58
N LEU A 105 2.01 -14.94 0.37
CA LEU A 105 2.19 -13.97 1.44
C LEU A 105 1.05 -14.01 2.47
N LEU A 106 -0.18 -14.22 2.02
CA LEU A 106 -1.35 -14.37 2.89
C LEU A 106 -1.28 -15.66 3.73
N ARG A 107 -0.74 -16.76 3.19
CA ARG A 107 -0.51 -18.00 3.95
C ARG A 107 0.58 -17.83 5.01
N GLU A 108 1.67 -17.15 4.67
CA GLU A 108 2.74 -16.81 5.62
C GLU A 108 2.21 -15.89 6.74
N TRP A 109 1.39 -14.90 6.37
CA TRP A 109 0.71 -14.03 7.32
C TRP A 109 -0.22 -14.81 8.26
N GLU A 110 -1.06 -15.70 7.73
CA GLU A 110 -1.98 -16.51 8.53
C GLU A 110 -1.24 -17.43 9.51
N THR A 111 -0.13 -18.02 9.07
CA THR A 111 0.74 -18.82 9.95
C THR A 111 1.26 -17.97 11.12
N THR A 112 1.72 -16.77 10.83
CA THR A 112 2.20 -15.82 11.84
C THR A 112 1.09 -15.41 12.80
N ARG A 113 -0.14 -15.21 12.29
CA ARG A 113 -1.32 -14.90 13.12
C ARG A 113 -1.67 -16.03 14.08
N ILE A 114 -1.66 -17.28 13.60
CA ILE A 114 -1.94 -18.46 14.42
C ILE A 114 -0.95 -18.55 15.58
N GLU A 115 0.34 -18.27 15.34
CA GLU A 115 1.35 -18.24 16.39
C GLU A 115 1.17 -17.06 17.35
N ALA A 116 0.77 -15.90 16.83
CA ALA A 116 0.55 -14.68 17.62
C ALA A 116 -0.66 -14.76 18.56
N GLU A 117 -1.69 -15.55 18.21
CA GLU A 117 -2.97 -15.61 18.95
C GLU A 117 -2.80 -15.95 20.45
N PRO A 118 -2.16 -17.06 20.87
CA PRO A 118 -1.99 -17.36 22.29
C PRO A 118 -1.13 -16.33 23.05
N LEU A 119 -0.19 -15.69 22.35
CA LEU A 119 0.64 -14.62 22.92
C LEU A 119 -0.20 -13.36 23.15
N LEU A 120 -1.08 -13.03 22.22
CA LEU A 120 -2.00 -11.91 22.36
C LEU A 120 -2.97 -12.14 23.53
N GLN A 121 -3.53 -13.36 23.66
CA GLN A 121 -4.36 -13.72 24.82
C GLN A 121 -3.60 -13.54 26.13
N THR A 122 -2.34 -14.00 26.19
CA THR A 122 -1.47 -13.82 27.37
C THR A 122 -1.22 -12.34 27.66
N PHE A 123 -0.88 -11.55 26.65
CA PHE A 123 -0.62 -10.12 26.78
C PHE A 123 -1.84 -9.34 27.29
N LEU A 124 -3.05 -9.69 26.84
CA LEU A 124 -4.28 -8.99 27.21
C LEU A 124 -4.84 -9.40 28.58
N THR A 125 -4.70 -10.68 28.95
CA THR A 125 -5.42 -11.25 30.10
C THR A 125 -4.54 -11.59 31.29
N SER A 126 -3.23 -11.70 31.13
CA SER A 126 -2.34 -12.08 32.23
C SER A 126 -2.11 -10.93 33.21
N ASP A 127 -2.10 -11.24 34.50
CA ASP A 127 -1.77 -10.30 35.58
C ASP A 127 -0.30 -10.34 35.98
N SER A 128 0.48 -11.31 35.47
CA SER A 128 1.92 -11.40 35.75
C SER A 128 2.69 -10.45 34.83
N PRO A 129 3.44 -9.47 35.36
CA PRO A 129 4.21 -8.54 34.53
C PRO A 129 5.25 -9.25 33.65
N ARG A 130 5.79 -10.38 34.13
CA ARG A 130 6.80 -11.16 33.41
C ARG A 130 6.21 -11.87 32.19
N SER A 131 5.04 -12.50 32.30
CA SER A 131 4.38 -13.17 31.18
C SER A 131 3.92 -12.16 30.12
N VAL A 132 3.41 -11.01 30.55
CA VAL A 132 3.04 -9.91 29.66
C VAL A 132 4.26 -9.44 28.87
N THR A 133 5.38 -9.15 29.54
CA THR A 133 6.63 -8.70 28.88
C THR A 133 7.20 -9.75 27.92
N GLN A 134 7.10 -11.04 28.26
CA GLN A 134 7.56 -12.13 27.40
C GLN A 134 6.69 -12.27 26.15
N ALA A 135 5.36 -12.28 26.31
CA ALA A 135 4.41 -12.33 25.21
C ALA A 135 4.56 -11.12 24.29
N GLU A 136 4.69 -9.94 24.90
CA GLU A 136 4.98 -8.68 24.24
C GLU A 136 6.23 -8.79 23.33
N THR A 137 7.34 -9.26 23.89
CA THR A 137 8.61 -9.38 23.16
C THR A 137 8.49 -10.36 22.00
N ARG A 138 7.81 -11.49 22.21
CA ARG A 138 7.61 -12.49 21.14
C ARG A 138 6.72 -11.95 20.02
N LEU A 139 5.67 -11.18 20.36
CA LEU A 139 4.81 -10.52 19.36
C LEU A 139 5.59 -9.52 18.50
N LYS A 140 6.51 -8.73 19.08
CA LYS A 140 7.41 -7.86 18.29
C LYS A 140 8.24 -8.67 17.31
N GLN A 141 8.86 -9.75 17.79
CA GLN A 141 9.71 -10.60 16.93
C GLN A 141 8.94 -11.20 15.76
N LEU A 142 7.71 -11.69 15.99
CA LEU A 142 6.86 -12.23 14.91
C LEU A 142 6.51 -11.16 13.88
N ARG A 143 6.18 -9.95 14.34
CA ARG A 143 5.87 -8.82 13.46
C ARG A 143 7.08 -8.45 12.62
N ASP A 144 8.22 -8.26 13.28
CA ASP A 144 9.45 -7.80 12.65
C ASP A 144 9.92 -8.84 11.63
N ALA A 145 9.87 -10.13 11.97
CA ALA A 145 10.16 -11.22 11.04
C ALA A 145 9.23 -11.21 9.80
N PHE A 146 7.93 -10.96 9.99
CA PHE A 146 7.00 -10.84 8.87
C PHE A 146 7.30 -9.61 7.99
N TYR A 147 7.69 -8.49 8.59
CA TYR A 147 8.08 -7.29 7.84
C TYR A 147 9.39 -7.47 7.08
N ASP A 148 10.40 -8.08 7.69
CA ASP A 148 11.65 -8.42 7.02
C ASP A 148 11.36 -9.32 5.81
N ARG A 149 10.49 -10.32 6.00
CA ARG A 149 10.04 -11.21 4.95
C ARG A 149 9.29 -10.48 3.83
N LEU A 150 8.37 -9.56 4.16
CA LEU A 150 7.63 -8.79 3.16
C LEU A 150 8.55 -7.82 2.40
N SER A 151 9.52 -7.21 3.08
CA SER A 151 10.48 -6.26 2.50
C SER A 151 11.49 -6.90 1.55
N SER A 152 11.75 -8.19 1.71
CA SER A 152 12.66 -8.95 0.82
C SER A 152 11.99 -9.44 -0.47
N VAL A 153 10.67 -9.31 -0.59
CA VAL A 153 9.95 -9.69 -1.82
C VAL A 153 10.29 -8.70 -2.93
N THR A 154 10.83 -9.24 -4.03
CA THR A 154 11.11 -8.47 -5.25
C THR A 154 10.15 -8.93 -6.35
N VAL A 155 9.46 -7.97 -6.98
CA VAL A 155 8.63 -8.21 -8.16
C VAL A 155 9.35 -7.66 -9.38
N LEU A 156 9.58 -8.51 -10.38
CA LEU A 156 10.24 -8.14 -11.63
C LEU A 156 9.24 -8.28 -12.78
N ASP A 157 9.05 -7.18 -13.51
CA ASP A 157 8.31 -7.16 -14.77
C ASP A 157 9.25 -6.64 -15.88
N PRO A 158 9.81 -7.53 -16.73
CA PRO A 158 10.77 -7.16 -17.76
C PRO A 158 10.14 -6.41 -18.94
N ALA A 159 8.81 -6.27 -18.99
CA ALA A 159 8.07 -5.57 -20.04
C ALA A 159 7.01 -4.63 -19.44
N CYS A 160 7.39 -3.89 -18.39
CA CYS A 160 6.44 -3.19 -17.53
C CYS A 160 5.67 -2.02 -18.19
N GLY A 161 6.12 -1.51 -19.34
CA GLY A 161 5.45 -0.42 -20.06
C GLY A 161 5.21 0.80 -19.15
N SER A 162 3.95 1.15 -18.91
CA SER A 162 3.54 2.22 -17.99
C SER A 162 3.70 1.90 -16.51
N GLY A 163 4.15 0.69 -16.15
CA GLY A 163 4.41 0.26 -14.78
C GLY A 163 3.18 -0.26 -14.02
N ASN A 164 2.04 -0.48 -14.69
CA ASN A 164 0.79 -0.81 -13.99
C ASN A 164 0.87 -2.11 -13.18
N PHE A 165 1.53 -3.15 -13.71
CA PHE A 165 1.71 -4.42 -13.00
C PHE A 165 2.48 -4.23 -11.68
N LEU A 166 3.57 -3.47 -11.73
CA LEU A 166 4.41 -3.16 -10.57
C LEU A 166 3.64 -2.32 -9.54
N TYR A 167 2.88 -1.33 -10.01
CA TYR A 167 2.05 -0.50 -9.14
C TYR A 167 0.98 -1.32 -8.40
N VAL A 168 0.21 -2.14 -9.11
CA VAL A 168 -0.85 -2.97 -8.51
C VAL A 168 -0.25 -3.99 -7.54
N SER A 169 0.89 -4.59 -7.88
CA SER A 169 1.64 -5.49 -6.98
C SER A 169 2.07 -4.79 -5.69
N LEU A 170 2.70 -3.62 -5.82
CA LEU A 170 3.13 -2.82 -4.67
C LEU A 170 1.94 -2.41 -3.80
N LYS A 171 0.85 -1.95 -4.41
CA LYS A 171 -0.38 -1.57 -3.71
C LYS A 171 -0.92 -2.75 -2.90
N ALA A 172 -1.04 -3.93 -3.50
CA ALA A 172 -1.54 -5.13 -2.81
C ALA A 172 -0.65 -5.52 -1.62
N MET A 173 0.68 -5.47 -1.77
CA MET A 173 1.62 -5.71 -0.68
C MET A 173 1.53 -4.64 0.42
N LYS A 174 1.38 -3.36 0.07
CA LYS A 174 1.20 -2.26 1.02
C LYS A 174 -0.12 -2.36 1.79
N ASP A 175 -1.18 -2.84 1.13
CA ASP A 175 -2.45 -3.13 1.78
C ASP A 175 -2.30 -4.29 2.79
N LEU A 176 -1.51 -5.33 2.47
CA LEU A 176 -1.15 -6.39 3.42
C LEU A 176 -0.29 -5.88 4.58
N GLU A 177 0.73 -5.06 4.31
CA GLU A 177 1.56 -4.41 5.35
C GLU A 177 0.68 -3.60 6.31
N ARG A 178 -0.26 -2.83 5.76
CA ARG A 178 -1.21 -2.01 6.54
C ARG A 178 -2.09 -2.88 7.42
N ARG A 179 -2.66 -3.97 6.86
CA ARG A 179 -3.46 -4.94 7.63
C ARG A 179 -2.64 -5.56 8.75
N ALA A 180 -1.38 -5.90 8.48
CA ALA A 180 -0.47 -6.41 9.50
C ALA A 180 -0.14 -5.39 10.58
N ARG A 181 -0.19 -4.09 10.27
CA ARG A 181 0.01 -2.97 11.20
C ARG A 181 -1.26 -2.56 11.97
N ALA A 182 -2.45 -3.04 11.58
CA ALA A 182 -3.74 -2.59 12.12
C ALA A 182 -4.03 -3.07 13.55
N VAL A 183 -4.93 -2.39 14.25
CA VAL A 183 -4.92 -2.21 15.71
C VAL A 183 -6.13 -2.81 16.39
N PRO A 184 -5.94 -3.71 17.35
CA PRO A 184 -6.89 -3.87 18.45
C PRO A 184 -6.60 -2.82 19.52
N ALA A 185 -7.63 -2.10 19.99
CA ALA A 185 -7.52 -1.22 21.15
C ALA A 185 -7.26 -2.05 22.42
N GLY A 186 -6.17 -1.77 23.17
CA GLY A 186 -5.75 -2.54 24.34
C GLY A 186 -4.98 -1.72 25.39
N ARG A 187 -4.70 -2.35 26.56
CA ARG A 187 -4.23 -1.78 27.84
C ARG A 187 -3.17 -0.66 27.70
N ALA A 188 -3.47 0.50 28.30
CA ALA A 188 -2.54 1.57 28.71
C ALA A 188 -1.33 1.88 27.79
N GLY A 189 -1.55 1.94 26.48
CA GLY A 189 -0.70 2.70 25.55
C GLY A 189 0.54 2.02 24.97
N VAL A 190 0.90 0.79 25.36
CA VAL A 190 2.07 0.04 24.85
C VAL A 190 1.73 -1.46 25.01
N LEU A 191 1.29 -2.23 24.00
CA LEU A 191 1.96 -2.76 22.78
C LEU A 191 0.97 -3.48 21.81
N PRO A 192 1.34 -3.90 20.57
CA PRO A 192 0.61 -3.47 19.37
C PRO A 192 0.26 -4.57 18.33
N ARG A 193 -1.02 -4.52 17.92
CA ARG A 193 -1.54 -4.35 16.55
C ARG A 193 -1.36 -5.49 15.51
N TRP A 194 -2.41 -6.32 15.31
CA TRP A 194 -2.58 -7.26 14.18
C TRP A 194 -4.04 -7.35 13.63
N GLY A 195 -4.41 -6.54 12.63
CA GLY A 195 -5.63 -6.70 11.78
C GLY A 195 -6.82 -5.75 12.07
N ASP A 196 -7.52 -5.32 11.01
CA ASP A 196 -8.45 -4.18 10.95
C ASP A 196 -9.64 -4.18 11.92
N ALA A 197 -10.08 -2.95 12.24
CA ALA A 197 -11.23 -2.61 13.06
C ALA A 197 -12.56 -3.12 12.46
N ALA A 198 -13.48 -3.49 13.37
CA ALA A 198 -14.85 -3.99 13.22
C ALA A 198 -15.03 -5.53 13.22
N PRO A 199 -16.11 -6.06 13.86
CA PRO A 199 -16.08 -7.36 14.52
C PRO A 199 -16.39 -8.49 13.54
N VAL A 200 -15.36 -9.19 13.09
CA VAL A 200 -15.56 -10.54 12.55
C VAL A 200 -15.55 -11.51 13.73
N LEU A 201 -16.73 -12.05 14.03
CA LEU A 201 -16.91 -13.19 14.91
C LEU A 201 -16.06 -14.36 14.39
N TRP A 202 -14.87 -14.57 14.95
CA TRP A 202 -13.93 -15.59 14.49
C TRP A 202 -14.39 -17.04 14.74
N HIS A 203 -15.51 -17.25 15.44
CA HIS A 203 -16.20 -18.54 15.46
C HIS A 203 -17.72 -18.38 15.50
N ARG A 204 -18.40 -18.69 14.40
CA ARG A 204 -19.74 -19.30 14.46
C ARG A 204 -19.70 -20.67 13.80
N LYS A 205 -19.45 -21.71 14.60
CA LYS A 205 -20.17 -22.97 14.36
C LYS A 205 -21.66 -22.64 14.58
N ARG A 206 -22.51 -22.96 13.60
CA ARG A 206 -23.97 -22.92 13.78
C ARG A 206 -24.29 -23.72 15.06
N PRO A 207 -25.08 -23.19 16.01
CA PRO A 207 -25.48 -23.97 17.16
C PRO A 207 -26.38 -25.10 16.68
N VAL A 208 -25.93 -26.34 16.89
CA VAL A 208 -26.82 -27.50 16.93
C VAL A 208 -27.70 -27.31 18.18
N ARG A 209 -29.01 -27.52 18.02
CA ARG A 209 -30.00 -27.35 19.08
C ARG A 209 -29.62 -28.19 20.31
N GLY A 210 -29.59 -27.53 21.47
CA GLY A 210 -29.66 -28.17 22.78
C GLY A 210 -28.33 -28.19 23.51
N GLU A 211 -28.01 -27.10 24.20
CA GLU A 211 -27.29 -27.16 25.48
C GLU A 211 -27.43 -25.79 26.15
N VAL A 212 -28.21 -25.78 27.24
CA VAL A 212 -28.57 -24.60 28.03
C VAL A 212 -27.73 -24.63 29.30
N GLY A 213 -27.00 -23.55 29.56
CA GLY A 213 -26.52 -23.24 30.92
C GLY A 213 -25.06 -22.81 30.98
N ALA A 214 -24.84 -21.58 31.49
CA ALA A 214 -23.56 -21.08 31.99
C ALA A 214 -22.47 -20.62 30.98
N ARG A 215 -22.78 -19.72 30.04
CA ARG A 215 -21.78 -18.87 29.34
C ARG A 215 -22.23 -17.43 29.04
N ARG A 216 -23.00 -16.80 29.92
CA ARG A 216 -23.66 -15.49 29.64
C ARG A 216 -22.87 -14.21 29.95
N ALA A 217 -21.58 -14.27 30.28
CA ALA A 217 -20.79 -13.07 30.58
C ALA A 217 -19.79 -12.65 29.49
N VAL A 218 -19.45 -13.53 28.54
CA VAL A 218 -18.43 -13.25 27.50
C VAL A 218 -19.06 -12.81 26.16
N ASP A 219 -20.31 -13.20 25.90
CA ASP A 219 -20.99 -12.95 24.62
C ASP A 219 -21.54 -11.52 24.42
N ARG A 220 -21.48 -10.64 25.43
CA ARG A 220 -22.04 -9.27 25.33
C ARG A 220 -21.08 -8.18 24.84
N LEU A 221 -19.86 -8.54 24.45
CA LEU A 221 -18.88 -7.60 23.85
C LEU A 221 -18.79 -7.69 22.31
N PHE A 222 -19.65 -8.48 21.66
CA PHE A 222 -19.52 -8.82 20.22
C PHE A 222 -20.75 -8.53 19.35
N ALA A 223 -21.60 -7.58 19.72
CA ALA A 223 -22.70 -7.12 18.86
C ALA A 223 -22.56 -5.62 18.58
N VAL A 224 -22.86 -5.21 17.34
CA VAL A 224 -22.74 -3.87 16.71
C VAL A 224 -21.38 -3.73 15.96
N ALA A 225 -21.28 -3.53 14.65
CA ALA A 225 -22.21 -3.08 13.62
C ALA A 225 -21.82 -3.64 12.23
N LEU A 226 -22.78 -3.48 11.31
CA LEU A 226 -22.71 -3.58 9.84
C LEU A 226 -21.46 -2.93 9.22
#